data_AF-A0A956HS96-F1
#
_entry.id   AF-A0A956HS96-F1
#
_cell.length_a   1.000
_cell.length_b   1.000
_cell.length_c   1.000
_cell.angle_alpha   90.00
_cell.angle_beta   90.00
_cell.angle_gamma   90.00
#
_symmetry.space_group_name_H-M   'P 1'
#
loop_
_entity.id
_entity.type
_entity.pdbx_description
1 polymer ?
#
loop_
_entity_poly.entity_id
_entity_poly.type
_entity_poly.pdbx_seq_one_letter_code
_entity_poly.pdbx_strand_id
1 'polypeptide(L)'
;MANDEIDALIAAARRTVDWLLAAQEADGSFGPERTDLSYFYKAPSLLALTGHPRAADRMLEHLAQSYQERDGSFRTDAGHKTADAVLANYAGYIDGWLAMAAQRAGRFDVARPAWAHLRRFAHPHQGGFCLAGPYRGDGSDITELLTTAHLGLTALYCGELPLALAAGQYLREFWDRQPQPEARLYLRMNDKGEFITDFPADQAALHVVERDQPGQAWFFIGYPMAFLVQLTRATASAVHMAAANLETAQAYAGFAIDCSELMKDDHQSHKVGWGAALLTWATGESQYRDLALKIAGNLVAKQSPEGTWCDDGPEYTRFDQSVEAALWLAEIAVLLG
;
A
#
# COMPACT_ATOMS: atom_id res chain seq x y z
N MET A 1 -14.29 14.28 -22.30
CA MET A 1 -14.25 12.85 -21.92
C MET A 1 -13.07 12.60 -20.98
N ALA A 2 -11.81 12.57 -21.43
CA ALA A 2 -10.68 12.34 -20.51
C ALA A 2 -10.58 13.35 -19.35
N ASN A 3 -10.78 14.65 -19.61
CA ASN A 3 -10.75 15.66 -18.54
C ASN A 3 -11.91 15.49 -17.53
N ASP A 4 -13.08 15.09 -17.98
CA ASP A 4 -14.26 14.94 -17.10
C ASP A 4 -14.07 13.77 -16.12
N GLU A 5 -13.41 12.69 -16.56
CA GLU A 5 -13.06 11.55 -15.70
C GLU A 5 -12.06 11.95 -14.63
N ILE A 6 -10.97 12.67 -15.01
CA ILE A 6 -9.95 13.14 -14.07
C ILE A 6 -10.54 14.13 -13.06
N ASP A 7 -11.37 15.07 -13.51
CA ASP A 7 -12.06 16.02 -12.63
C ASP A 7 -12.98 15.30 -11.61
N ALA A 8 -13.63 14.21 -12.02
CA ALA A 8 -14.44 13.39 -11.12
C ALA A 8 -13.59 12.70 -10.03
N LEU A 9 -12.40 12.20 -10.38
CA LEU A 9 -11.48 11.60 -9.41
C LEU A 9 -11.03 12.64 -8.37
N ILE A 10 -10.63 13.83 -8.84
CA ILE A 10 -10.21 14.95 -7.98
C ILE A 10 -11.36 15.37 -7.05
N ALA A 11 -12.57 15.49 -7.59
CA ALA A 11 -13.75 15.85 -6.80
C ALA A 11 -14.07 14.80 -5.72
N ALA A 12 -13.95 13.52 -6.04
CA ALA A 12 -14.17 12.43 -5.08
C ALA A 12 -13.12 12.42 -3.96
N ALA A 13 -11.84 12.59 -4.30
CA ALA A 13 -10.78 12.70 -3.30
C ALA A 13 -11.01 13.92 -2.38
N ARG A 14 -11.40 15.08 -2.94
CA ARG A 14 -11.70 16.30 -2.16
C ARG A 14 -12.83 16.10 -1.16
N ARG A 15 -13.93 15.45 -1.54
CA ARG A 15 -15.04 15.17 -0.58
C ARG A 15 -14.55 14.41 0.65
N THR A 16 -13.68 13.43 0.46
CA THR A 16 -13.10 12.65 1.55
C THR A 16 -12.18 13.51 2.43
N VAL A 17 -11.39 14.38 1.80
CA VAL A 17 -10.52 15.32 2.51
C VAL A 17 -11.34 16.30 3.35
N ASP A 18 -12.42 16.86 2.79
CA ASP A 18 -13.33 17.76 3.51
C ASP A 18 -13.96 17.06 4.71
N TRP A 19 -14.42 15.81 4.53
CA TRP A 19 -14.94 14.96 5.61
C TRP A 19 -13.89 14.71 6.71
N LEU A 20 -12.66 14.37 6.32
CA LEU A 20 -11.55 14.11 7.24
C LEU A 20 -11.16 15.37 8.04
N LEU A 21 -11.10 16.51 7.38
CA LEU A 21 -10.78 17.81 8.00
C LEU A 21 -11.88 18.26 8.95
N ALA A 22 -13.15 17.97 8.64
CA ALA A 22 -14.26 18.25 9.54
C ALA A 22 -14.23 17.39 10.80
N ALA A 23 -13.62 16.21 10.75
CA ALA A 23 -13.45 15.31 11.89
C ALA A 23 -12.17 15.57 12.70
N GLN A 24 -11.18 16.29 12.14
CA GLN A 24 -9.89 16.51 12.81
C GLN A 24 -9.98 17.59 13.89
N GLU A 25 -9.56 17.25 15.10
CA GLU A 25 -9.48 18.18 16.22
C GLU A 25 -8.22 19.07 16.16
N ALA A 26 -8.19 20.10 17.01
CA ALA A 26 -7.09 21.06 17.06
C ALA A 26 -5.74 20.42 17.42
N ASP A 27 -5.73 19.30 18.16
CA ASP A 27 -4.54 18.54 18.52
C ASP A 27 -4.09 17.54 17.44
N GLY A 28 -4.85 17.40 16.36
CA GLY A 28 -4.55 16.48 15.26
C GLY A 28 -5.22 15.11 15.37
N SER A 29 -5.89 14.81 16.49
CA SER A 29 -6.68 13.58 16.69
C SER A 29 -8.03 13.64 15.96
N PHE A 30 -8.82 12.56 16.06
CA PHE A 30 -10.23 12.53 15.68
C PHE A 30 -11.16 12.45 16.90
N GLY A 31 -10.71 13.00 18.03
CA GLY A 31 -11.45 12.97 19.30
C GLY A 31 -11.18 11.73 20.15
N PRO A 32 -11.70 11.72 21.40
CA PRO A 32 -11.29 10.77 22.44
C PRO A 32 -11.80 9.34 22.25
N GLU A 33 -12.78 9.11 21.37
CA GLU A 33 -13.36 7.79 21.12
C GLU A 33 -12.59 7.01 20.03
N ARG A 34 -11.82 7.71 19.20
CA ARG A 34 -11.09 7.14 18.05
C ARG A 34 -9.63 6.96 18.40
N THR A 35 -9.35 5.99 19.25
CA THR A 35 -8.01 5.79 19.83
C THR A 35 -7.15 4.75 19.11
N ASP A 36 -7.63 4.12 18.03
CA ASP A 36 -6.88 3.08 17.31
C ASP A 36 -6.09 3.62 16.12
N LEU A 37 -4.90 3.09 15.87
CA LEU A 37 -4.07 3.51 14.72
C LEU A 37 -4.74 3.36 13.35
N SER A 38 -5.70 2.43 13.21
CA SER A 38 -6.47 2.20 11.98
C SER A 38 -7.26 3.43 11.52
N TYR A 39 -7.63 4.35 12.43
CA TYR A 39 -8.27 5.62 12.05
C TYR A 39 -7.31 6.56 11.31
N PHE A 40 -6.00 6.46 11.57
CA PHE A 40 -5.06 7.55 11.28
C PHE A 40 -4.01 7.24 10.23
N TYR A 41 -3.48 6.02 10.18
CA TYR A 41 -2.13 5.79 9.65
C TYR A 41 -1.90 6.20 8.18
N LYS A 42 -2.95 6.21 7.34
CA LYS A 42 -2.87 6.70 5.95
C LYS A 42 -3.20 8.19 5.79
N ALA A 43 -3.93 8.77 6.74
CA ALA A 43 -4.51 10.11 6.64
C ALA A 43 -3.46 11.23 6.46
N PRO A 44 -2.29 11.21 7.14
CA PRO A 44 -1.25 12.20 6.89
C PRO A 44 -0.76 12.21 5.44
N SER A 45 -0.69 11.06 4.78
CA SER A 45 -0.29 10.98 3.36
C SER A 45 -1.31 11.67 2.45
N LEU A 46 -2.60 11.40 2.65
CA LEU A 46 -3.68 12.01 1.88
C LEU A 46 -3.71 13.53 2.07
N LEU A 47 -3.67 13.99 3.33
CA LEU A 47 -3.69 15.42 3.66
C LEU A 47 -2.49 16.16 3.06
N ALA A 48 -1.29 15.57 3.13
CA ALA A 48 -0.10 16.17 2.52
C ALA A 48 -0.22 16.25 0.99
N LEU A 49 -0.64 15.16 0.34
CA LEU A 49 -0.79 15.09 -1.11
C LEU A 49 -1.81 16.11 -1.65
N THR A 50 -2.89 16.34 -0.90
CA THR A 50 -4.02 17.18 -1.33
C THR A 50 -3.90 18.64 -0.91
N GLY A 51 -2.74 19.07 -0.39
CA GLY A 51 -2.47 20.48 -0.11
C GLY A 51 -2.84 20.94 1.30
N HIS A 52 -2.93 20.02 2.26
CA HIS A 52 -3.23 20.30 3.67
C HIS A 52 -2.06 19.95 4.60
N PRO A 53 -0.83 20.46 4.36
CA PRO A 53 0.38 20.03 5.09
C PRO A 53 0.32 20.35 6.59
N ARG A 54 -0.37 21.42 7.00
CA ARG A 54 -0.54 21.75 8.43
C ARG A 54 -1.44 20.74 9.15
N ALA A 55 -2.47 20.23 8.48
CA ALA A 55 -3.35 19.21 9.04
C ALA A 55 -2.61 17.87 9.16
N ALA A 56 -1.83 17.51 8.13
CA ALA A 56 -0.95 16.34 8.15
C ALA A 56 0.09 16.43 9.29
N ASP A 57 0.76 17.57 9.45
CA ASP A 57 1.78 17.76 10.49
C ASP A 57 1.22 17.64 11.92
N ARG A 58 0.06 18.26 12.21
CA ARG A 58 -0.60 18.09 13.51
C ARG A 58 -0.97 16.63 13.78
N MET A 59 -1.45 15.92 12.77
CA MET A 59 -1.79 14.50 12.93
C MET A 59 -0.53 13.66 13.19
N LEU A 60 0.57 13.94 12.49
CA LEU A 60 1.86 13.26 12.74
C LEU A 60 2.40 13.57 14.14
N GLU A 61 2.22 14.79 14.64
CA GLU A 61 2.56 15.16 16.02
C GLU A 61 1.76 14.34 17.03
N HIS A 62 0.43 14.30 16.87
CA HIS A 62 -0.44 13.46 17.71
C HIS A 62 0.00 11.99 17.65
N LEU A 63 0.25 11.48 16.45
CA LEU A 63 0.65 10.09 16.26
C LEU A 63 1.98 9.75 16.95
N ALA A 64 2.96 10.64 16.86
CA ALA A 64 4.24 10.48 17.51
C ALA A 64 4.13 10.53 19.04
N GLN A 65 3.31 11.44 19.59
CA GLN A 65 3.13 11.60 21.02
C GLN A 65 2.32 10.46 21.66
N SER A 66 1.33 9.94 20.94
CA SER A 66 0.35 9.00 21.49
C SER A 66 0.66 7.54 21.18
N TYR A 67 1.35 7.23 20.08
CA TYR A 67 1.48 5.86 19.59
C TYR A 67 2.91 5.41 19.25
N GLN A 68 3.86 6.35 19.10
CA GLN A 68 5.22 5.97 18.76
C GLN A 68 5.98 5.48 19.99
N GLU A 69 6.46 4.25 19.91
CA GLU A 69 7.26 3.60 20.94
C GLU A 69 8.72 4.03 20.87
N ARG A 70 9.46 3.80 21.96
CA ARG A 70 10.90 4.11 22.04
C ARG A 70 11.74 3.42 20.98
N ASP A 71 11.30 2.25 20.50
CA ASP A 71 12.00 1.49 19.47
C ASP A 71 11.66 1.95 18.04
N GLY A 72 10.78 2.96 17.90
CA GLY A 72 10.35 3.55 16.65
C GLY A 72 9.05 2.97 16.06
N SER A 73 8.55 1.84 16.57
CA SER A 73 7.27 1.28 16.12
C SER A 73 6.08 2.14 16.53
N PHE A 74 4.94 1.98 15.85
CA PHE A 74 3.66 2.52 16.29
C PHE A 74 2.73 1.41 16.76
N ARG A 75 2.09 1.60 17.93
CA ARG A 75 1.13 0.66 18.51
C ARG A 75 -0.02 1.41 19.19
N THR A 76 -1.22 0.85 19.12
CA THR A 76 -2.42 1.41 19.76
C THR A 76 -2.33 1.31 21.29
N ASP A 77 -1.82 0.18 21.80
CA ASP A 77 -1.60 -0.02 23.23
C ASP A 77 -0.47 -1.01 23.53
N ALA A 78 -0.26 -1.24 24.83
CA ALA A 78 0.67 -2.24 25.37
C ALA A 78 0.19 -3.68 25.10
N GLY A 79 0.37 -4.12 23.87
CA GLY A 79 0.04 -5.48 23.45
C GLY A 79 -0.40 -5.52 22.00
N HIS A 80 -1.15 -4.49 21.57
CA HIS A 80 -1.82 -4.48 20.28
C HIS A 80 -1.30 -3.38 19.36
N LYS A 81 -1.03 -3.73 18.10
CA LYS A 81 -0.72 -2.75 17.07
C LYS A 81 -1.98 -1.97 16.69
N THR A 82 -3.07 -2.70 16.44
CA THR A 82 -4.38 -2.18 16.07
C THR A 82 -5.45 -3.23 16.42
N ALA A 83 -6.68 -2.80 16.65
CA ALA A 83 -7.87 -3.62 16.80
C ALA A 83 -8.32 -4.25 15.47
N ASP A 84 -7.85 -3.76 14.32
CA ASP A 84 -8.12 -4.37 13.03
C ASP A 84 -7.33 -5.69 12.89
N ALA A 85 -8.05 -6.81 12.93
CA ALA A 85 -7.47 -8.15 12.88
C ALA A 85 -6.70 -8.43 11.59
N VAL A 86 -7.11 -7.86 10.44
CA VAL A 86 -6.40 -8.06 9.18
C VAL A 86 -5.10 -7.27 9.21
N LEU A 87 -5.14 -5.98 9.57
CA LEU A 87 -3.95 -5.14 9.66
C LEU A 87 -2.96 -5.65 10.72
N ALA A 88 -3.44 -6.26 11.80
CA ALA A 88 -2.59 -6.86 12.83
C ALA A 88 -1.69 -7.99 12.30
N ASN A 89 -2.01 -8.60 11.15
CA ASN A 89 -1.16 -9.60 10.49
C ASN A 89 0.06 -8.99 9.77
N TYR A 90 0.10 -7.66 9.59
CA TYR A 90 1.14 -6.96 8.83
C TYR A 90 1.92 -6.02 9.74
N ALA A 91 2.88 -6.56 10.48
CA ALA A 91 3.55 -5.86 11.57
C ALA A 91 4.25 -4.56 11.16
N GLY A 92 4.75 -4.47 9.92
CA GLY A 92 5.43 -3.29 9.39
C GLY A 92 4.55 -2.33 8.59
N TYR A 93 3.28 -2.66 8.32
CA TYR A 93 2.48 -1.92 7.34
C TYR A 93 2.06 -0.52 7.80
N ILE A 94 1.51 -0.42 9.01
CA ILE A 94 1.15 0.89 9.60
C ILE A 94 2.40 1.77 9.75
N ASP A 95 3.50 1.19 10.23
CA ASP A 95 4.75 1.93 10.48
C ASP A 95 5.34 2.44 9.16
N GLY A 96 5.27 1.66 8.08
CA GLY A 96 5.79 2.07 6.77
C GLY A 96 5.00 3.23 6.17
N TRP A 97 3.67 3.20 6.29
CA TRP A 97 2.81 4.33 5.93
C TRP A 97 3.17 5.61 6.68
N LEU A 98 3.33 5.51 8.00
CA LEU A 98 3.68 6.65 8.84
C LEU A 98 5.10 7.16 8.58
N ALA A 99 6.06 6.26 8.35
CA ALA A 99 7.42 6.63 7.97
C ALA A 99 7.44 7.39 6.64
N MET A 100 6.73 6.90 5.61
CA MET A 100 6.62 7.58 4.32
C MET A 100 5.94 8.94 4.44
N ALA A 101 4.84 9.03 5.18
CA ALA A 101 4.12 10.29 5.38
C ALA A 101 4.97 11.34 6.11
N ALA A 102 5.61 10.93 7.21
CA ALA A 102 6.51 11.78 7.98
C ALA A 102 7.71 12.25 7.15
N GLN A 103 8.30 11.35 6.36
CA GLN A 103 9.41 11.68 5.47
C GLN A 103 8.99 12.71 4.41
N ARG A 104 7.82 12.55 3.76
CA ARG A 104 7.27 13.53 2.81
C ARG A 104 6.98 14.89 3.46
N ALA A 105 6.57 14.89 4.73
CA ALA A 105 6.27 16.10 5.49
C ALA A 105 7.52 16.79 6.09
N GLY A 106 8.72 16.19 5.99
CA GLY A 106 9.95 16.70 6.61
C GLY A 106 10.05 16.47 8.13
N ARG A 107 9.19 15.61 8.69
CA ARG A 107 9.18 15.22 10.11
C ARG A 107 10.19 14.11 10.39
N PHE A 108 11.47 14.44 10.26
CA PHE A 108 12.57 13.48 10.43
C PHE A 108 12.69 12.92 11.84
N ASP A 109 12.19 13.66 12.84
CA ASP A 109 12.04 13.21 14.23
C ASP A 109 11.12 11.99 14.35
N VAL A 110 10.09 11.91 13.49
CA VAL A 110 9.15 10.77 13.43
C VAL A 110 9.62 9.71 12.43
N ALA A 111 10.05 10.14 11.24
CA ALA A 111 10.39 9.24 10.13
C ALA A 111 11.64 8.39 10.42
N ARG A 112 12.69 8.96 11.05
CA ARG A 112 13.96 8.24 11.26
C ARG A 112 13.84 7.10 12.27
N PRO A 113 13.21 7.27 13.45
CA PRO A 113 12.99 6.16 14.36
C PRO A 113 12.10 5.08 13.75
N ALA A 114 11.02 5.47 13.06
CA ALA A 114 10.13 4.53 12.38
C ALA A 114 10.86 3.68 11.34
N TRP A 115 11.69 4.32 10.51
CA TRP A 115 12.52 3.58 9.56
C TRP A 115 13.59 2.70 10.23
N ALA A 116 14.21 3.18 11.31
CA ALA A 116 15.17 2.39 12.09
C ALA A 116 14.53 1.12 12.69
N HIS A 117 13.25 1.18 13.06
CA HIS A 117 12.46 0.01 13.44
C HIS A 117 12.31 -0.95 12.24
N LEU A 118 11.78 -0.43 11.12
CA LEU A 118 11.38 -1.20 9.93
C LEU A 118 12.54 -1.86 9.20
N ARG A 119 13.71 -1.24 9.12
CA ARG A 119 14.88 -1.82 8.44
C ARG A 119 15.30 -3.18 9.01
N ARG A 120 14.91 -3.48 10.25
CA ARG A 120 15.19 -4.78 10.90
C ARG A 120 14.34 -5.93 10.34
N PHE A 121 13.31 -5.62 9.55
CA PHE A 121 12.46 -6.61 8.88
C PHE A 121 13.11 -7.15 7.61
N ALA A 122 14.20 -6.53 7.13
CA ALA A 122 14.89 -6.97 5.93
C ALA A 122 15.44 -8.39 6.13
N HIS A 123 15.06 -9.31 5.24
CA HIS A 123 15.55 -10.67 5.24
C HIS A 123 16.91 -10.71 4.53
N PRO A 124 18.03 -10.99 5.22
CA PRO A 124 19.37 -10.80 4.67
C PRO A 124 19.75 -11.78 3.54
N HIS A 125 19.07 -12.92 3.46
CA HIS A 125 19.36 -13.97 2.48
C HIS A 125 18.43 -13.93 1.26
N GLN A 126 17.15 -13.62 1.47
CA GLN A 126 16.15 -13.55 0.40
C GLN A 126 16.02 -12.16 -0.24
N GLY A 127 16.40 -11.08 0.47
CA GLY A 127 16.32 -9.70 -0.01
C GLY A 127 14.95 -9.02 0.17
N GLY A 128 13.88 -9.78 0.45
CA GLY A 128 12.56 -9.26 0.81
C GLY A 128 12.44 -8.81 2.27
N PHE A 129 11.20 -8.62 2.74
CA PHE A 129 10.92 -8.23 4.12
C PHE A 129 10.02 -9.25 4.84
N CYS A 130 10.33 -9.49 6.12
CA CYS A 130 9.59 -10.39 6.99
C CYS A 130 8.20 -9.82 7.34
N LEU A 131 7.15 -10.65 7.24
CA LEU A 131 5.75 -10.28 7.46
C LEU A 131 5.46 -9.94 8.94
N ALA A 132 5.93 -10.79 9.85
CA ALA A 132 5.51 -10.81 11.25
C ALA A 132 6.39 -9.97 12.20
N GLY A 133 7.39 -9.25 11.70
CA GLY A 133 8.30 -8.47 12.54
C GLY A 133 9.75 -8.43 12.04
N PRO A 134 10.68 -7.95 12.88
CA PRO A 134 12.11 -8.05 12.62
C PRO A 134 12.55 -9.49 12.30
N TYR A 135 13.51 -9.63 11.38
CA TYR A 135 14.10 -10.92 11.03
C TYR A 135 14.68 -11.62 12.26
N ARG A 136 14.31 -12.89 12.46
CA ARG A 136 14.69 -13.71 13.61
C ARG A 136 15.86 -14.64 13.30
N GLY A 137 15.91 -15.19 12.08
CA GLY A 137 16.91 -16.14 11.65
C GLY A 137 16.82 -17.50 12.35
N ASP A 138 15.65 -17.86 12.86
CA ASP A 138 15.36 -19.14 13.51
C ASP A 138 14.65 -20.15 12.59
N GLY A 139 14.51 -19.82 11.29
CA GLY A 139 13.80 -20.63 10.31
C GLY A 139 12.30 -20.41 10.24
N SER A 140 11.74 -19.48 11.04
CA SER A 140 10.30 -19.18 11.08
C SER A 140 9.90 -17.90 10.33
N ASP A 141 10.86 -17.19 9.75
CA ASP A 141 10.59 -15.95 9.03
C ASP A 141 9.81 -16.23 7.74
N ILE A 142 8.72 -15.48 7.55
CA ILE A 142 7.88 -15.53 6.35
C ILE A 142 8.05 -14.22 5.61
N THR A 143 8.33 -14.29 4.32
CA THR A 143 8.32 -13.14 3.42
C THR A 143 7.03 -13.14 2.61
N GLU A 144 6.48 -11.95 2.39
CA GLU A 144 5.18 -11.77 1.75
C GLU A 144 5.24 -10.60 0.76
N LEU A 145 4.51 -10.76 -0.33
CA LEU A 145 4.51 -9.89 -1.51
C LEU A 145 4.20 -8.41 -1.17
N LEU A 146 3.08 -8.12 -0.51
CA LEU A 146 2.66 -6.76 -0.14
C LEU A 146 3.64 -6.13 0.86
N THR A 147 4.04 -6.87 1.89
CA THR A 147 4.98 -6.39 2.90
C THR A 147 6.31 -6.00 2.25
N THR A 148 6.80 -6.85 1.36
CA THR A 148 8.05 -6.59 0.64
C THR A 148 7.95 -5.37 -0.27
N ALA A 149 6.87 -5.23 -1.04
CA ALA A 149 6.65 -4.06 -1.88
C ALA A 149 6.48 -2.77 -1.05
N HIS A 150 5.74 -2.84 0.05
CA HIS A 150 5.46 -1.69 0.92
C HIS A 150 6.72 -1.19 1.65
N LEU A 151 7.50 -2.09 2.24
CA LEU A 151 8.74 -1.73 2.92
C LEU A 151 9.87 -1.43 1.93
N GLY A 152 9.86 -2.02 0.73
CA GLY A 152 10.72 -1.60 -0.38
C GLY A 152 10.44 -0.16 -0.81
N LEU A 153 9.17 0.23 -0.94
CA LEU A 153 8.79 1.61 -1.24
C LEU A 153 9.15 2.55 -0.09
N THR A 154 8.96 2.12 1.15
CA THR A 154 9.38 2.88 2.34
C THR A 154 10.90 3.10 2.34
N ALA A 155 11.69 2.07 1.99
CA ALA A 155 13.14 2.18 1.84
C ALA A 155 13.52 3.23 0.79
N LEU A 156 12.81 3.30 -0.35
CA LEU A 156 13.03 4.35 -1.36
C LEU A 156 12.81 5.76 -0.80
N TYR A 157 11.69 5.98 -0.11
CA TYR A 157 11.40 7.28 0.52
C TYR A 157 12.45 7.68 1.55
N CYS A 158 12.97 6.71 2.31
CA CYS A 158 14.00 6.92 3.32
C CYS A 158 15.44 6.94 2.77
N GLY A 159 15.62 6.79 1.45
CA GLY A 159 16.93 6.87 0.79
C GLY A 159 17.80 5.60 0.88
N GLU A 160 17.22 4.46 1.24
CA GLU A 160 17.92 3.17 1.41
C GLU A 160 17.83 2.34 0.14
N LEU A 161 18.41 2.88 -0.94
CA LEU A 161 18.38 2.28 -2.26
C LEU A 161 18.84 0.81 -2.29
N PRO A 162 19.89 0.37 -1.54
CA PRO A 162 20.28 -1.05 -1.52
C PRO A 162 19.16 -1.98 -1.03
N LEU A 163 18.40 -1.59 -0.01
CA LEU A 163 17.28 -2.39 0.50
C LEU A 163 16.10 -2.39 -0.47
N ALA A 164 15.82 -1.24 -1.10
CA ALA A 164 14.80 -1.18 -2.14
C ALA A 164 15.16 -2.06 -3.36
N LEU A 165 16.43 -2.06 -3.77
CA LEU A 165 16.92 -2.93 -4.84
C LEU A 165 16.79 -4.41 -4.49
N ALA A 166 17.13 -4.79 -3.25
CA ALA A 166 16.96 -6.15 -2.76
C ALA A 166 15.49 -6.59 -2.79
N ALA A 167 14.57 -5.72 -2.36
CA ALA A 167 13.13 -5.97 -2.43
C ALA A 167 12.63 -6.11 -3.89
N GLY A 168 13.10 -5.26 -4.81
CA GLY A 168 12.76 -5.38 -6.23
C GLY A 168 13.27 -6.67 -6.87
N GLN A 169 14.51 -7.08 -6.54
CA GLN A 169 15.06 -8.35 -6.97
C GLN A 169 14.28 -9.53 -6.40
N TYR A 170 13.90 -9.48 -5.12
CA TYR A 170 13.04 -10.48 -4.50
C TYR A 170 11.70 -10.60 -5.22
N LEU A 171 11.02 -9.49 -5.54
CA LEU A 171 9.73 -9.52 -6.24
C LEU A 171 9.83 -10.11 -7.65
N ARG A 172 10.95 -9.86 -8.36
CA ARG A 172 11.21 -10.52 -9.64
C ARG A 172 11.38 -12.03 -9.48
N GLU A 173 12.23 -12.45 -8.55
CA GLU A 173 12.40 -13.88 -8.27
C GLU A 173 11.09 -14.53 -7.81
N PHE A 174 10.31 -13.83 -7.00
CA PHE A 174 9.00 -14.25 -6.52
C PHE A 174 8.04 -14.44 -7.69
N TRP A 175 8.03 -13.55 -8.68
CA TRP A 175 7.23 -13.70 -9.89
C TRP A 175 7.70 -14.88 -10.74
N ASP A 176 8.99 -14.94 -11.06
CA ASP A 176 9.58 -15.94 -11.97
C ASP A 176 9.41 -17.38 -11.45
N ARG A 177 9.28 -17.55 -10.13
CA ARG A 177 9.15 -18.84 -9.48
C ARG A 177 7.71 -19.22 -9.15
N GLN A 178 6.71 -18.38 -9.46
CA GLN A 178 5.30 -18.72 -9.21
C GLN A 178 4.98 -20.10 -9.81
N PRO A 179 4.36 -21.01 -9.05
CA PRO A 179 4.14 -22.37 -9.52
C PRO A 179 2.99 -22.49 -10.53
N GLN A 180 2.02 -21.58 -10.51
CA GLN A 180 0.79 -21.61 -11.34
C GLN A 180 0.32 -20.20 -11.75
N PRO A 181 1.22 -19.34 -12.29
CA PRO A 181 0.93 -17.92 -12.53
C PRO A 181 -0.21 -17.69 -13.53
N GLU A 182 -0.57 -18.68 -14.34
CA GLU A 182 -1.71 -18.62 -15.26
C GLU A 182 -3.08 -18.69 -14.56
N ALA A 183 -3.12 -19.26 -13.35
CA ALA A 183 -4.36 -19.52 -12.60
C ALA A 183 -4.44 -18.78 -11.26
N ARG A 184 -3.31 -18.57 -10.58
CA ARG A 184 -3.26 -17.99 -9.24
C ARG A 184 -1.91 -17.38 -8.90
N LEU A 185 -1.93 -16.50 -7.92
CA LEU A 185 -0.74 -15.87 -7.36
C LEU A 185 -0.62 -16.24 -5.87
N TYR A 186 0.38 -17.06 -5.52
CA TYR A 186 0.71 -17.32 -4.11
C TYR A 186 1.45 -16.11 -3.54
N LEU A 187 1.16 -15.78 -2.28
CA LEU A 187 1.54 -14.48 -1.69
C LEU A 187 2.70 -14.57 -0.69
N ARG A 188 3.06 -15.78 -0.24
CA ARG A 188 4.03 -15.99 0.84
C ARG A 188 5.08 -17.04 0.51
N MET A 189 6.30 -16.77 0.94
CA MET A 189 7.39 -17.74 1.00
C MET A 189 7.85 -17.97 2.44
N ASN A 190 8.27 -19.19 2.74
CA ASN A 190 8.93 -19.52 4.01
C ASN A 190 10.41 -19.06 4.00
N ASP A 191 11.12 -19.25 5.12
CA ASP A 191 12.54 -18.87 5.29
C ASP A 191 13.49 -19.58 4.31
N LYS A 192 13.06 -20.71 3.72
CA LYS A 192 13.80 -21.43 2.67
C LYS A 192 13.54 -20.90 1.25
N GLY A 193 12.67 -19.91 1.13
CA GLY A 193 12.25 -19.34 -0.15
C GLY A 193 11.28 -20.24 -0.92
N GLU A 194 10.57 -21.13 -0.25
CA GLU A 194 9.55 -21.99 -0.87
C GLU A 194 8.17 -21.38 -0.66
N PHE A 195 7.31 -21.45 -1.68
CA PHE A 195 5.92 -20.97 -1.57
C PHE A 195 5.14 -21.76 -0.52
N ILE A 196 4.38 -21.02 0.30
CA ILE A 196 3.43 -21.60 1.24
C ILE A 196 2.13 -21.89 0.48
N THR A 197 1.96 -23.14 0.05
CA THR A 197 0.81 -23.59 -0.77
C THR A 197 -0.20 -24.43 0.01
N ASP A 198 0.17 -24.86 1.22
CA ASP A 198 -0.73 -25.52 2.17
C ASP A 198 -1.07 -24.54 3.29
N PHE A 199 -2.35 -24.18 3.38
CA PHE A 199 -2.86 -23.23 4.35
C PHE A 199 -4.34 -23.51 4.67
N PRO A 200 -4.80 -23.16 5.87
CA PRO A 200 -6.21 -23.26 6.23
C PRO A 200 -7.11 -22.45 5.28
N ALA A 201 -8.28 -23.00 4.95
CA ALA A 201 -9.21 -22.39 3.99
C ALA A 201 -9.70 -21.00 4.41
N ASP A 202 -9.84 -20.76 5.72
CA ASP A 202 -10.20 -19.46 6.31
C ASP A 202 -9.07 -18.42 6.20
N GLN A 203 -7.85 -18.82 5.83
CA GLN A 203 -6.71 -17.95 5.60
C GLN A 203 -6.37 -17.79 4.11
N ALA A 204 -7.16 -18.36 3.20
CA ALA A 204 -6.86 -18.35 1.77
C ALA A 204 -6.65 -16.93 1.21
N ALA A 205 -7.47 -15.97 1.63
CA ALA A 205 -7.38 -14.57 1.20
C ALA A 205 -6.04 -13.88 1.53
N LEU A 206 -5.25 -14.43 2.46
CA LEU A 206 -3.93 -13.91 2.84
C LEU A 206 -2.76 -14.70 2.23
N HIS A 207 -3.05 -15.81 1.53
CA HIS A 207 -2.04 -16.71 0.98
C HIS A 207 -2.09 -16.83 -0.55
N VAL A 208 -3.26 -16.60 -1.17
CA VAL A 208 -3.43 -16.75 -2.61
C VAL A 208 -4.44 -15.75 -3.16
N VAL A 209 -4.20 -15.30 -4.38
CA VAL A 209 -5.18 -14.63 -5.23
C VAL A 209 -5.51 -15.56 -6.40
N GLU A 210 -6.77 -16.00 -6.48
CA GLU A 210 -7.27 -16.81 -7.59
C GLU A 210 -7.75 -15.92 -8.74
N ARG A 211 -7.23 -16.12 -9.96
CA ARG A 211 -7.51 -15.26 -11.12
C ARG A 211 -9.00 -15.12 -11.44
N ASP A 212 -9.73 -16.22 -11.35
CA ASP A 212 -11.12 -16.32 -11.84
C ASP A 212 -12.18 -16.29 -10.73
N GLN A 213 -11.80 -16.06 -9.47
CA GLN A 213 -12.75 -16.02 -8.36
C GLN A 213 -13.07 -14.57 -7.96
N PRO A 214 -14.31 -14.26 -7.56
CA PRO A 214 -14.65 -12.96 -6.99
C PRO A 214 -14.05 -12.76 -5.59
N GLY A 215 -14.08 -11.51 -5.11
CA GLY A 215 -13.81 -11.17 -3.70
C GLY A 215 -12.39 -11.47 -3.22
N GLN A 216 -11.42 -11.55 -4.14
CA GLN A 216 -10.02 -11.74 -3.77
C GLN A 216 -9.39 -10.45 -3.25
N ALA A 217 -8.27 -10.59 -2.55
CA ALA A 217 -7.45 -9.48 -2.08
C ALA A 217 -6.58 -8.89 -3.21
N TRP A 218 -7.22 -8.31 -4.23
CA TRP A 218 -6.57 -7.81 -5.45
C TRP A 218 -5.47 -6.77 -5.19
N PHE A 219 -5.50 -6.11 -4.04
CA PHE A 219 -4.47 -5.17 -3.60
C PHE A 219 -3.07 -5.77 -3.52
N PHE A 220 -2.93 -7.09 -3.35
CA PHE A 220 -1.64 -7.77 -3.40
C PHE A 220 -0.96 -7.61 -4.75
N ILE A 221 -1.70 -7.48 -5.85
CA ILE A 221 -1.12 -7.35 -7.18
C ILE A 221 -0.64 -5.91 -7.44
N GLY A 222 -1.47 -4.93 -7.06
CA GLY A 222 -1.25 -3.53 -7.41
C GLY A 222 -0.07 -2.85 -6.71
N TYR A 223 0.18 -3.21 -5.44
CA TYR A 223 1.25 -2.57 -4.68
C TYR A 223 2.66 -2.91 -5.22
N PRO A 224 2.98 -4.18 -5.54
CA PRO A 224 4.21 -4.55 -6.25
C PRO A 224 4.40 -3.82 -7.57
N MET A 225 3.34 -3.70 -8.40
CA MET A 225 3.40 -2.95 -9.66
C MET A 225 3.87 -1.50 -9.40
N ALA A 226 3.23 -0.82 -8.46
CA ALA A 226 3.54 0.56 -8.14
C ALA A 226 4.96 0.74 -7.60
N PHE A 227 5.37 -0.11 -6.66
CA PHE A 227 6.73 -0.07 -6.11
C PHE A 227 7.79 -0.30 -7.19
N LEU A 228 7.62 -1.31 -8.04
CA LEU A 228 8.59 -1.64 -9.10
C LEU A 228 8.73 -0.51 -10.12
N VAL A 229 7.64 0.15 -10.52
CA VAL A 229 7.71 1.33 -11.40
C VAL A 229 8.48 2.47 -10.72
N GLN A 230 8.25 2.73 -9.44
CA GLN A 230 9.01 3.76 -8.72
C GLN A 230 10.49 3.38 -8.59
N LEU A 231 10.81 2.09 -8.40
CA LEU A 231 12.19 1.60 -8.36
C LEU A 231 12.88 1.73 -9.71
N THR A 232 12.19 1.50 -10.83
CA THR A 232 12.70 1.78 -12.19
C THR A 232 13.16 3.23 -12.32
N ARG A 233 12.37 4.20 -11.81
CA ARG A 233 12.73 5.63 -11.85
C ARG A 233 13.95 5.92 -10.99
N ALA A 234 14.02 5.34 -9.79
CA ALA A 234 15.14 5.50 -8.88
C ALA A 234 16.46 4.89 -9.42
N THR A 235 16.37 3.96 -10.37
CA THR A 235 17.51 3.21 -10.93
C THR A 235 17.76 3.50 -12.40
N ALA A 236 17.23 4.59 -12.95
CA ALA A 236 17.29 4.91 -14.38
C ALA A 236 18.71 4.99 -14.96
N SER A 237 19.74 5.27 -14.14
CA SER A 237 21.15 5.25 -14.57
C SER A 237 21.70 3.83 -14.78
N ALA A 238 21.06 2.81 -14.19
CA ALA A 238 21.37 1.40 -14.35
C ALA A 238 20.31 0.74 -15.25
N VAL A 239 20.35 1.06 -16.55
CA VAL A 239 19.31 0.74 -17.54
C VAL A 239 18.81 -0.71 -17.49
N HIS A 240 19.70 -1.69 -17.33
CA HIS A 240 19.30 -3.11 -17.23
C HIS A 240 18.44 -3.41 -16.00
N MET A 241 18.76 -2.81 -14.85
CA MET A 241 17.97 -2.98 -13.63
C MET A 241 16.63 -2.26 -13.74
N ALA A 242 16.64 -1.05 -14.29
CA ALA A 242 15.43 -0.28 -14.54
C ALA A 242 14.46 -1.03 -15.47
N ALA A 243 14.98 -1.63 -16.54
CA ALA A 243 14.22 -2.47 -17.47
C ALA A 243 13.67 -3.72 -16.80
N ALA A 244 14.49 -4.47 -16.05
CA ALA A 244 14.03 -5.67 -15.35
C ALA A 244 12.92 -5.39 -14.34
N ASN A 245 13.00 -4.27 -13.60
CA ASN A 245 11.94 -3.87 -12.66
C ASN A 245 10.64 -3.52 -13.40
N LEU A 246 10.74 -2.83 -14.53
CA LEU A 246 9.57 -2.45 -15.34
C LEU A 246 8.90 -3.68 -15.96
N GLU A 247 9.69 -4.61 -16.50
CA GLU A 247 9.20 -5.89 -17.04
C GLU A 247 8.46 -6.70 -15.96
N THR A 248 9.03 -6.81 -14.76
CA THR A 248 8.34 -7.48 -13.64
C THR A 248 7.04 -6.76 -13.27
N ALA A 249 7.01 -5.41 -13.26
CA ALA A 249 5.78 -4.66 -13.01
C ALA A 249 4.71 -4.94 -14.08
N GLN A 250 5.10 -4.99 -15.36
CA GLN A 250 4.22 -5.33 -16.47
C GLN A 250 3.71 -6.78 -16.37
N ALA A 251 4.50 -7.71 -15.83
CA ALA A 251 4.07 -9.09 -15.63
C ALA A 251 2.97 -9.22 -14.56
N TYR A 252 3.11 -8.53 -13.42
CA TYR A 252 2.02 -8.40 -12.44
C TYR A 252 0.78 -7.73 -13.04
N ALA A 253 0.97 -6.70 -13.88
CA ALA A 253 -0.13 -6.06 -14.58
C ALA A 253 -0.83 -7.01 -15.56
N GLY A 254 -0.05 -7.85 -16.26
CA GLY A 254 -0.56 -8.92 -17.11
C GLY A 254 -1.48 -9.85 -16.33
N PHE A 255 -1.05 -10.33 -15.16
CA PHE A 255 -1.89 -11.12 -14.25
C PHE A 255 -3.19 -10.39 -13.88
N ALA A 256 -3.11 -9.10 -13.51
CA ALA A 256 -4.29 -8.32 -13.14
C ALA A 256 -5.27 -8.15 -14.31
N ILE A 257 -4.78 -7.85 -15.52
CA ILE A 257 -5.61 -7.72 -16.73
C ILE A 257 -6.35 -9.03 -17.02
N ASP A 258 -5.66 -10.12 -16.77
CA ASP A 258 -6.12 -11.48 -16.98
C ASP A 258 -7.12 -11.97 -15.92
N CYS A 259 -7.20 -11.31 -14.76
CA CYS A 259 -8.18 -11.61 -13.72
C CYS A 259 -9.61 -11.32 -14.16
N SER A 260 -10.57 -11.94 -13.48
CA SER A 260 -12.00 -11.75 -13.69
C SER A 260 -12.39 -10.26 -13.80
N GLU A 261 -13.33 -9.93 -14.69
CA GLU A 261 -13.90 -8.58 -14.79
C GLU A 261 -14.46 -8.09 -13.44
N LEU A 262 -14.88 -9.01 -12.56
CA LEU A 262 -15.34 -8.71 -11.21
C LEU A 262 -14.26 -8.01 -10.36
N MET A 263 -12.97 -8.27 -10.63
CA MET A 263 -11.86 -7.55 -9.99
C MET A 263 -11.95 -6.06 -10.28
N LYS A 264 -12.22 -5.66 -11.52
CA LYS A 264 -12.23 -4.25 -11.92
C LYS A 264 -13.34 -3.47 -11.23
N ASP A 265 -14.43 -4.15 -10.87
CA ASP A 265 -15.56 -3.60 -10.14
C ASP A 265 -15.41 -3.75 -8.60
N ASP A 266 -14.38 -4.43 -8.09
CA ASP A 266 -14.17 -4.64 -6.65
C ASP A 266 -13.47 -3.44 -5.97
N HIS A 267 -13.90 -3.10 -4.74
CA HIS A 267 -13.28 -2.04 -3.96
C HIS A 267 -11.81 -2.33 -3.61
N GLN A 268 -11.44 -3.61 -3.46
CA GLN A 268 -10.09 -4.05 -3.11
C GLN A 268 -9.06 -3.85 -4.24
N SER A 269 -9.51 -3.49 -5.44
CA SER A 269 -8.66 -3.32 -6.62
C SER A 269 -8.03 -1.93 -6.74
N HIS A 270 -8.29 -1.02 -5.80
CA HIS A 270 -7.81 0.36 -5.84
C HIS A 270 -6.28 0.49 -6.06
N LYS A 271 -5.46 -0.41 -5.47
CA LYS A 271 -4.00 -0.42 -5.69
C LYS A 271 -3.62 -0.92 -7.08
N VAL A 272 -4.42 -1.78 -7.69
CA VAL A 272 -4.23 -2.19 -9.10
C VAL A 272 -4.45 -0.98 -9.99
N GLY A 273 -5.48 -0.17 -9.72
CA GLY A 273 -5.70 1.10 -10.42
C GLY A 273 -4.50 2.06 -10.31
N TRP A 274 -3.94 2.22 -9.11
CA TRP A 274 -2.74 3.03 -8.88
C TRP A 274 -1.50 2.49 -9.62
N GLY A 275 -1.22 1.19 -9.50
CA GLY A 275 -0.12 0.55 -10.21
C GLY A 275 -0.26 0.67 -11.74
N ALA A 276 -1.48 0.53 -12.26
CA ALA A 276 -1.76 0.68 -13.69
C ALA A 276 -1.54 2.14 -14.15
N ALA A 277 -1.97 3.14 -13.37
CA ALA A 277 -1.69 4.55 -13.69
C ALA A 277 -0.19 4.85 -13.75
N LEU A 278 0.60 4.28 -12.84
CA LEU A 278 2.06 4.39 -12.86
C LEU A 278 2.67 3.72 -14.09
N LEU A 279 2.15 2.57 -14.52
CA LEU A 279 2.59 1.91 -15.75
C LEU A 279 2.23 2.73 -16.99
N THR A 280 1.03 3.32 -17.07
CA THR A 280 0.68 4.26 -18.15
C THR A 280 1.68 5.40 -18.23
N TRP A 281 2.03 6.00 -17.09
CA TRP A 281 3.02 7.07 -17.05
C TRP A 281 4.41 6.60 -17.52
N ALA A 282 4.81 5.38 -17.17
CA ALA A 282 6.12 4.83 -17.50
C ALA A 282 6.24 4.35 -18.97
N THR A 283 5.17 3.80 -19.55
CA THR A 283 5.21 3.11 -20.86
C THR A 283 4.42 3.81 -21.96
N GLY A 284 3.42 4.62 -21.60
CA GLY A 284 2.47 5.23 -22.55
C GLY A 284 1.43 4.26 -23.11
N GLU A 285 1.39 3.00 -22.65
CA GLU A 285 0.45 2.00 -23.17
C GLU A 285 -0.98 2.24 -22.67
N SER A 286 -1.94 2.25 -23.60
CA SER A 286 -3.34 2.60 -23.31
C SER A 286 -4.05 1.57 -22.44
N GLN A 287 -3.70 0.27 -22.54
CA GLN A 287 -4.33 -0.79 -21.75
C GLN A 287 -4.25 -0.55 -20.24
N TYR A 288 -3.12 -0.01 -19.76
CA TYR A 288 -2.95 0.32 -18.35
C TYR A 288 -3.78 1.54 -17.95
N ARG A 289 -3.93 2.49 -18.89
CA ARG A 289 -4.75 3.69 -18.67
C ARG A 289 -6.21 3.31 -18.51
N ASP A 290 -6.68 2.44 -19.39
CA ASP A 290 -8.06 1.96 -19.41
C ASP A 290 -8.37 1.15 -18.14
N LEU A 291 -7.44 0.29 -17.69
CA LEU A 291 -7.57 -0.43 -16.42
C LEU A 291 -7.64 0.53 -15.22
N ALA A 292 -6.74 1.52 -15.16
CA ALA A 292 -6.70 2.51 -14.09
C ALA A 292 -8.00 3.32 -14.00
N LEU A 293 -8.48 3.84 -15.13
CA LEU A 293 -9.72 4.64 -15.18
C LEU A 293 -10.96 3.79 -14.89
N LYS A 294 -11.01 2.54 -15.35
CA LYS A 294 -12.12 1.63 -15.03
C LYS A 294 -12.24 1.40 -13.51
N ILE A 295 -11.13 1.07 -12.85
CA ILE A 295 -11.10 0.86 -11.39
C ILE A 295 -11.43 2.17 -10.65
N ALA A 296 -10.79 3.28 -11.03
CA ALA A 296 -11.00 4.57 -10.39
C ALA A 296 -12.43 5.08 -10.55
N GLY A 297 -13.02 4.96 -11.74
CA GLY A 297 -14.41 5.31 -12.01
C GLY A 297 -15.40 4.49 -11.17
N ASN A 298 -15.12 3.20 -10.99
CA ASN A 298 -15.91 2.34 -10.10
C ASN A 298 -15.82 2.77 -8.62
N LEU A 299 -14.65 3.21 -8.15
CA LEU A 299 -14.51 3.77 -6.80
C LEU A 299 -15.33 5.05 -6.65
N VAL A 300 -15.25 5.97 -7.62
CA VAL A 300 -16.07 7.21 -7.61
C VAL A 300 -17.55 6.89 -7.56
N ALA A 301 -18.02 5.92 -8.35
CA ALA A 301 -19.43 5.53 -8.40
C ALA A 301 -19.95 4.92 -7.09
N LYS A 302 -19.06 4.35 -6.26
CA LYS A 302 -19.40 3.73 -4.97
C LYS A 302 -19.26 4.65 -3.77
N GLN A 303 -18.70 5.85 -3.95
CA GLN A 303 -18.53 6.80 -2.85
C GLN A 303 -19.90 7.27 -2.36
N SER A 304 -20.08 7.32 -1.04
CA SER A 304 -21.28 7.88 -0.42
C SER A 304 -21.38 9.40 -0.65
N PRO A 305 -22.58 10.00 -0.45
CA PRO A 305 -22.76 11.45 -0.48
C PRO A 305 -21.83 12.21 0.49
N GLU A 306 -21.49 11.60 1.63
CA GLU A 306 -20.57 12.15 2.64
C GLU A 306 -19.10 12.09 2.21
N GLY A 307 -18.80 11.41 1.11
CA GLY A 307 -17.43 11.26 0.61
C GLY A 307 -16.70 10.05 1.16
N THR A 308 -17.40 9.03 1.65
CA THR A 308 -16.79 7.85 2.30
C THR A 308 -17.09 6.55 1.56
N TRP A 309 -16.42 5.47 1.96
CA TRP A 309 -16.63 4.10 1.50
C TRP A 309 -16.74 3.17 2.71
N CYS A 310 -17.33 1.99 2.48
CA CYS A 310 -17.50 0.95 3.50
C CYS A 310 -18.31 1.41 4.73
N ASP A 311 -19.36 2.20 4.51
CA ASP A 311 -20.19 2.79 5.57
C ASP A 311 -20.94 1.74 6.43
N ASP A 312 -21.11 0.52 5.93
CA ASP A 312 -21.74 -0.60 6.65
C ASP A 312 -20.75 -1.34 7.60
N GLY A 313 -19.46 -1.01 7.55
CA GLY A 313 -18.42 -1.64 8.36
C GLY A 313 -18.18 -0.95 9.71
N PRO A 314 -17.24 -1.47 10.53
CA PRO A 314 -16.74 -0.76 11.70
C PRO A 314 -16.22 0.64 11.34
N GLU A 315 -16.36 1.61 12.25
CA GLU A 315 -16.00 3.00 11.96
C GLU A 315 -14.53 3.16 11.51
N TYR A 316 -13.60 2.43 12.13
CA TYR A 316 -12.19 2.46 11.72
C TYR A 316 -11.98 1.94 10.29
N THR A 317 -12.76 0.95 9.85
CA THR A 317 -12.71 0.46 8.47
C THR A 317 -13.21 1.52 7.50
N ARG A 318 -14.27 2.26 7.86
CA ARG A 318 -14.74 3.41 7.07
C ARG A 318 -13.65 4.47 6.93
N PHE A 319 -12.96 4.84 8.01
CA PHE A 319 -11.81 5.77 7.95
C PHE A 319 -10.70 5.24 7.07
N ASP A 320 -10.19 4.04 7.37
CA ASP A 320 -9.08 3.42 6.65
C ASP A 320 -9.34 3.33 5.14
N GLN A 321 -10.49 2.77 4.76
CA GLN A 321 -10.85 2.51 3.37
C GLN A 321 -11.19 3.80 2.62
N SER A 322 -11.81 4.79 3.29
CA SER A 322 -12.10 6.07 2.64
C SER A 322 -10.83 6.86 2.36
N VAL A 323 -9.94 6.96 3.35
CA VAL A 323 -8.65 7.63 3.19
C VAL A 323 -7.82 6.94 2.10
N GLU A 324 -7.80 5.61 2.09
CA GLU A 324 -7.07 4.85 1.08
C GLU A 324 -7.62 5.06 -0.33
N ALA A 325 -8.93 4.94 -0.52
CA ALA A 325 -9.56 5.16 -1.83
C ALA A 325 -9.29 6.58 -2.34
N ALA A 326 -9.49 7.60 -1.50
CA ALA A 326 -9.23 9.00 -1.84
C ALA A 326 -7.76 9.27 -2.20
N LEU A 327 -6.82 8.65 -1.47
CA LEU A 327 -5.39 8.78 -1.76
C LEU A 327 -5.06 8.27 -3.16
N TRP A 328 -5.60 7.10 -3.53
CA TRP A 328 -5.34 6.54 -4.86
C TRP A 328 -6.06 7.28 -5.97
N LEU A 329 -7.28 7.78 -5.74
CA LEU A 329 -7.95 8.64 -6.72
C LEU A 329 -7.14 9.91 -6.99
N ALA A 330 -6.55 10.52 -5.95
CA ALA A 330 -5.69 11.69 -6.10
C ALA A 330 -4.39 11.37 -6.85
N GLU A 331 -3.69 10.28 -6.51
CA GLU A 331 -2.47 9.87 -7.22
C GLU A 331 -2.77 9.51 -8.70
N ILE A 332 -3.86 8.77 -8.98
CA ILE A 332 -4.27 8.42 -10.35
C ILE A 332 -4.58 9.68 -11.16
N ALA A 333 -5.31 10.65 -10.58
CA ALA A 333 -5.62 11.91 -11.24
C ALA A 333 -4.36 12.70 -11.63
N VAL A 334 -3.35 12.74 -10.75
CA VAL A 334 -2.07 13.40 -11.03
C VAL A 334 -1.26 12.68 -12.11
N LEU A 335 -1.31 11.34 -12.16
CA LEU A 335 -0.55 10.55 -13.12
C LEU A 335 -1.14 10.57 -14.53
N LEU A 336 -2.46 10.72 -14.66
CA LEU A 336 -3.18 10.59 -15.92
C LEU A 336 -3.76 11.92 -16.48
N GLY A 337 -3.73 13.00 -15.70
CA GLY A 337 -4.16 14.34 -16.10
C GLY A 337 -3.06 15.15 -16.77
#